data_AF-A0A5R2MYK6-F1
#
_entry.id   AF-A0A5R2MYK6-F1
#
_cell.length_a   1.000
_cell.length_b   1.000
_cell.length_c   1.000
_cell.angle_alpha   90.00
_cell.angle_beta   90.00
_cell.angle_gamma   90.00
#
_symmetry.space_group_name_H-M   'P 1'
#
loop_
_entity.id
_entity.type
_entity.pdbx_description
1 polymer ?
#
loop_
_entity_poly.entity_id
_entity_poly.type
_entity_poly.pdbx_seq_one_letter_code
_entity_poly.pdbx_strand_id
1 'polypeptide(L)'
;VTPLLLQLARRYPMLELDLSLSDRFADLAEDGYDLAIRTGELDDKAGVIARRVARQDMVVCAAPSYLEIHGEPRRIEDLAGHQAIVYRRLGMIAQPWLFPREGQAALEVMPNGRLRLDDLDAIA
;
A
#
# COMPACT_ATOMS: atom_id res chain seq x y z
N VAL A 1 -4.53 -9.96 6.02
CA VAL A 1 -5.90 -10.54 5.93
C VAL A 1 -5.96 -12.02 6.26
N THR A 2 -4.94 -12.82 5.92
CA THR A 2 -4.88 -14.28 6.09
C THR A 2 -5.36 -14.82 7.45
N PRO A 3 -4.96 -14.27 8.62
CA PRO A 3 -5.44 -14.80 9.90
C PRO A 3 -6.97 -14.78 10.06
N LEU A 4 -7.65 -13.77 9.51
CA LEU A 4 -9.12 -13.67 9.53
C LEU A 4 -9.77 -14.71 8.62
N LEU A 5 -9.19 -14.98 7.45
CA LEU A 5 -9.68 -16.00 6.51
C LEU A 5 -9.53 -17.40 7.10
N LEU A 6 -8.43 -17.68 7.81
CA LEU A 6 -8.25 -18.94 8.52
C LEU A 6 -9.28 -19.12 9.64
N GLN A 7 -9.66 -18.04 10.35
CA GLN A 7 -10.75 -18.09 11.32
C GLN A 7 -12.11 -18.34 10.65
N LEU A 8 -12.34 -17.75 9.48
CA LEU A 8 -13.55 -17.93 8.69
C LEU A 8 -13.72 -19.39 8.24
N ALA A 9 -12.66 -20.00 7.69
CA ALA A 9 -12.68 -21.42 7.28
C ALA A 9 -12.94 -22.36 8.47
N ARG A 10 -12.38 -22.06 9.65
CA ARG A 10 -12.69 -22.82 10.88
C ARG A 10 -14.14 -22.68 11.31
N ARG A 11 -14.74 -21.50 11.10
CA ARG A 11 -16.14 -21.22 11.44
C ARG A 11 -17.12 -21.89 10.48
N TYR A 12 -16.73 -22.06 9.21
CA TYR A 12 -17.54 -22.65 8.14
C TYR A 12 -16.80 -23.83 7.50
N PRO A 13 -16.92 -25.06 8.04
CA PRO A 13 -16.08 -26.20 7.62
C PRO A 13 -16.26 -26.68 6.18
N MET A 14 -17.37 -26.31 5.53
CA MET A 14 -17.63 -26.62 4.12
C MET A 14 -17.10 -25.54 3.16
N LEU A 15 -16.57 -24.43 3.69
CA LEU A 15 -15.97 -23.37 2.89
C LEU A 15 -14.55 -23.76 2.51
N GLU A 16 -14.34 -24.02 1.22
CA GLU A 16 -13.00 -24.15 0.65
C GLU A 16 -12.47 -22.76 0.26
N LEU A 17 -11.21 -22.48 0.60
CA LEU A 17 -10.55 -21.21 0.26
C LEU A 17 -9.30 -21.52 -0.57
N ASP A 18 -9.31 -21.11 -1.84
CA ASP A 18 -8.12 -21.00 -2.67
C ASP A 18 -7.61 -19.56 -2.60
N LEU A 19 -6.36 -19.36 -2.15
CA LEU A 19 -5.82 -18.06 -1.79
C LEU A 19 -4.56 -17.73 -2.61
N SER A 20 -4.63 -16.64 -3.37
CA SER A 20 -3.50 -16.03 -4.06
C SER A 20 -3.08 -14.74 -3.36
N LEU A 21 -1.79 -14.61 -3.04
CA LEU A 21 -1.21 -13.43 -2.37
C LEU A 21 -0.24 -12.75 -3.34
N SER A 22 -0.62 -11.58 -3.85
CA SER A 22 0.12 -10.85 -4.87
C SER A 22 -0.21 -9.36 -4.83
N ASP A 23 0.78 -8.52 -5.14
CA ASP A 23 0.61 -7.07 -5.31
C ASP A 23 0.14 -6.68 -6.73
N ARG A 24 -0.04 -7.66 -7.62
CA ARG A 24 -0.55 -7.44 -8.98
C ARG A 24 -2.06 -7.25 -8.99
N PHE A 25 -2.53 -6.46 -9.94
CA PHE A 25 -3.95 -6.46 -10.27
C PHE A 25 -4.30 -7.77 -10.97
N ALA A 26 -5.21 -8.52 -10.37
CA ALA A 26 -5.89 -9.64 -11.01
C ALA A 26 -7.14 -9.13 -11.73
N ASP A 27 -7.44 -9.71 -12.88
CA ASP A 27 -8.75 -9.62 -13.50
C ASP A 27 -9.62 -10.73 -12.91
N LEU A 28 -10.64 -10.36 -12.13
CA LEU A 28 -11.47 -11.35 -11.43
C LEU A 28 -12.14 -12.34 -12.39
N ALA A 29 -12.54 -11.87 -13.57
CA ALA A 29 -13.24 -12.69 -14.55
C ALA A 29 -12.28 -13.58 -15.34
N GLU A 30 -11.18 -13.01 -15.85
CA GLU A 30 -10.21 -13.78 -16.65
C GLU A 30 -9.37 -14.73 -15.80
N ASP A 31 -8.98 -14.33 -14.59
CA ASP A 31 -8.14 -15.13 -13.70
C ASP A 31 -8.95 -16.11 -12.81
N GLY A 32 -10.29 -16.07 -12.88
CA GLY A 32 -11.17 -16.98 -12.16
C GLY A 32 -11.26 -16.74 -10.65
N TYR A 33 -11.15 -15.49 -10.20
CA TYR A 33 -11.30 -15.12 -8.79
C TYR A 33 -12.70 -14.59 -8.48
N ASP A 34 -13.33 -15.11 -7.42
CA ASP A 34 -14.62 -14.61 -6.94
C ASP A 34 -14.51 -13.30 -6.14
N LEU A 35 -13.35 -13.04 -5.52
CA LEU A 35 -13.11 -11.92 -4.61
C LEU A 35 -11.66 -11.47 -4.61
N ALA A 36 -11.42 -10.16 -4.70
CA ALA A 36 -10.13 -9.55 -4.38
C ALA A 36 -10.26 -8.55 -3.23
N ILE A 37 -9.31 -8.61 -2.30
CA ILE A 37 -9.12 -7.60 -1.24
C ILE A 37 -7.86 -6.82 -1.58
N ARG A 38 -8.03 -5.56 -1.97
CA ARG A 38 -6.93 -4.68 -2.39
C ARG A 38 -7.01 -3.32 -1.73
N THR A 39 -5.86 -2.70 -1.51
CA THR A 39 -5.77 -1.26 -1.18
C THR A 39 -5.76 -0.46 -2.48
N GLY A 40 -6.44 0.68 -2.53
CA GLY A 40 -6.52 1.53 -3.72
C GLY A 40 -7.90 2.13 -3.89
N GLU A 41 -8.09 2.86 -4.98
CA GLU A 41 -9.36 3.52 -5.24
C GLU A 41 -10.46 2.50 -5.58
N LEU A 42 -11.67 2.86 -5.17
CA LEU A 42 -12.90 2.22 -5.62
C LEU A 42 -13.11 2.65 -7.07
N ASP A 43 -12.60 1.84 -7.98
CA ASP A 43 -12.78 2.02 -9.41
C ASP A 43 -13.98 1.17 -9.84
N ASP A 44 -14.98 1.81 -10.45
CA ASP A 44 -16.17 1.15 -10.99
C ASP A 44 -15.82 0.51 -12.34
N LYS A 45 -14.96 -0.52 -12.28
CA LYS A 45 -14.69 -1.36 -13.45
C LYS A 45 -15.96 -2.13 -13.81
N ALA A 46 -16.29 -2.13 -15.10
CA ALA A 46 -17.44 -2.85 -15.61
C ALA A 46 -17.39 -4.32 -15.16
N GLY A 47 -18.47 -4.81 -14.55
CA GLY A 47 -18.57 -6.18 -14.06
C GLY A 47 -18.05 -6.43 -12.64
N VAL A 48 -17.56 -5.41 -11.92
CA VAL A 48 -17.09 -5.55 -10.53
C VAL A 48 -17.86 -4.62 -9.60
N ILE A 49 -18.30 -5.15 -8.44
CA ILE A 49 -18.84 -4.33 -7.35
C ILE A 49 -17.74 -4.09 -6.33
N ALA A 50 -17.31 -2.83 -6.18
CA ALA A 50 -16.31 -2.45 -5.19
C ALA A 50 -16.95 -2.02 -3.87
N ARG A 51 -16.47 -2.55 -2.74
CA ARG A 51 -16.88 -2.15 -1.39
C ARG A 51 -15.67 -1.85 -0.52
N ARG A 52 -15.66 -0.67 0.09
CA ARG A 52 -14.65 -0.33 1.11
C ARG A 52 -14.90 -1.12 2.39
N VAL A 53 -13.88 -1.87 2.82
CA VAL A 53 -13.92 -2.69 4.05
C VAL A 53 -13.11 -2.09 5.20
N ALA A 54 -12.08 -1.29 4.88
CA ALA A 54 -11.22 -0.63 5.85
C ALA A 54 -10.55 0.60 5.23
N ARG A 55 -9.88 1.39 6.06
CA ARG A 55 -8.92 2.43 5.67
C ARG A 55 -7.57 2.07 6.29
N GLN A 56 -6.51 2.23 5.51
CA GLN A 56 -5.13 2.09 5.97
C GLN A 56 -4.45 3.44 5.78
N ASP A 57 -3.86 3.97 6.85
CA ASP A 57 -3.07 5.18 6.78
C ASP A 57 -1.59 4.82 6.62
N MET A 58 -0.87 5.59 5.80
CA MET A 58 0.56 5.45 5.59
C MET A 58 1.30 6.48 6.45
N VAL A 59 2.44 6.08 7.00
CA VAL A 59 3.34 6.96 7.75
C VAL A 59 4.71 6.97 7.09
N VAL A 60 5.39 8.11 7.17
CA VAL A 60 6.81 8.20 6.81
C VAL A 60 7.63 7.86 8.04
N CYS A 61 8.53 6.91 7.90
CA CYS A 61 9.43 6.47 8.95
C CYS A 61 10.85 6.33 8.41
N ALA A 62 11.81 6.30 9.32
CA ALA A 62 13.21 6.07 9.01
C ALA A 62 13.85 5.26 10.15
N ALA A 63 14.89 4.50 9.82
CA ALA A 63 15.70 3.82 10.82
C ALA A 63 16.38 4.85 11.74
N PRO A 64 16.49 4.59 13.06
CA PRO A 64 17.18 5.51 13.97
C PRO A 64 18.61 5.84 13.52
N SER A 65 19.36 4.83 13.06
CA SER A 65 20.72 5.02 12.54
C SER A 65 20.80 5.93 11.32
N TYR A 66 19.77 5.94 10.48
CA TYR A 66 19.69 6.87 9.35
C TYR A 66 19.51 8.31 9.85
N LEU A 67 18.62 8.52 10.83
CA LEU A 67 18.36 9.84 11.41
C LEU A 67 19.56 10.38 12.20
N GLU A 68 20.35 9.52 12.84
CA GLU A 68 21.60 9.92 13.53
C GLU A 68 22.63 10.51 12.56
N ILE A 69 22.72 9.96 11.34
CA ILE A 69 23.69 10.38 10.33
C ILE A 69 23.18 11.57 9.52
N HIS A 70 21.89 11.56 9.17
CA HIS A 70 21.31 12.50 8.21
C HIS A 70 20.46 13.61 8.86
N GLY A 71 20.25 13.55 10.17
CA GLY A 71 19.36 14.44 10.91
C GLY A 71 17.89 14.02 10.81
N GLU A 72 17.09 14.50 11.75
CA GLU A 72 15.63 14.30 11.77
C GLU A 72 14.92 15.44 11.01
N PRO A 73 14.11 15.13 9.97
CA PRO A 73 13.32 16.14 9.29
C PRO A 73 12.25 16.71 10.22
N ARG A 74 12.21 18.05 10.37
CA ARG A 74 11.25 18.72 11.27
C ARG A 74 10.04 19.27 10.53
N ARG A 75 10.14 19.36 9.21
CA ARG A 75 9.09 19.85 8.30
C ARG A 75 9.04 18.97 7.07
N ILE A 76 7.90 18.96 6.39
CA ILE A 76 7.68 18.14 5.19
C ILE A 76 8.68 18.52 4.09
N GLU A 77 9.05 19.80 3.99
CA GLU A 77 10.02 20.29 3.00
C GLU A 77 11.42 19.75 3.22
N ASP A 78 11.77 19.38 4.47
CA ASP A 78 13.09 18.83 4.78
C ASP A 78 13.27 17.43 4.14
N LEU A 79 12.18 16.72 3.83
CA LEU A 79 12.20 15.40 3.17
C LEU A 79 12.88 15.42 1.80
N ALA A 80 12.89 16.57 1.11
CA ALA A 80 13.57 16.71 -0.17
C ALA A 80 15.10 16.48 -0.08
N GLY A 81 15.68 16.67 1.11
CA GLY A 81 17.09 16.41 1.39
C GLY A 81 17.40 14.96 1.79
N HIS A 82 16.39 14.11 1.97
CA HIS A 82 16.56 12.73 2.42
C HIS A 82 16.48 11.71 1.28
N GLN A 83 17.06 10.54 1.51
CA GLN A 83 16.99 9.39 0.61
C GLN A 83 15.82 8.50 1.03
N ALA A 84 14.79 8.44 0.20
CA ALA A 84 13.64 7.59 0.40
C ALA A 84 13.87 6.18 -0.17
N ILE A 85 13.19 5.20 0.42
CA ILE A 85 12.92 3.91 -0.22
C ILE A 85 11.58 4.03 -0.92
N VAL A 86 11.57 3.94 -2.25
CA VAL A 86 10.34 4.11 -3.04
C VAL A 86 9.64 2.77 -3.18
N TYR A 87 8.45 2.65 -2.61
CA TYR A 87 7.58 1.49 -2.82
C TYR A 87 6.84 1.64 -4.15
N ARG A 88 7.13 0.74 -5.09
CA ARG A 88 6.46 0.64 -6.39
C ARG A 88 5.15 -0.08 -6.18
N ARG A 89 4.06 0.62 -6.51
CA ARG A 89 2.71 0.10 -6.38
C ARG A 89 2.01 0.22 -7.74
N LEU A 90 1.22 -0.80 -8.11
CA LEU A 90 0.35 -0.75 -9.30
C LEU A 90 1.10 -0.52 -10.63
N GLY A 91 2.35 -0.99 -10.75
CA GLY A 91 3.17 -0.77 -11.94
C GLY A 91 3.64 0.67 -12.14
N MET A 92 3.35 1.58 -11.19
CA MET A 92 3.82 2.96 -11.24
C MET A 92 5.23 3.08 -10.67
N ILE A 93 6.08 3.84 -11.36
CA ILE A 93 7.50 4.01 -11.03
C ILE A 93 7.69 4.72 -9.67
N ALA A 94 6.78 5.64 -9.32
CA ALA A 94 6.69 6.30 -8.02
C ALA A 94 5.27 6.89 -7.83
N GLN A 95 4.81 6.97 -6.58
CA GLN A 95 3.61 7.71 -6.19
C GLN A 95 4.01 8.85 -5.26
N PRO A 96 3.33 10.02 -5.32
CA PRO A 96 3.49 11.05 -4.30
C PRO A 96 3.24 10.49 -2.91
N TRP A 97 4.04 10.92 -1.94
CA TRP A 97 3.59 10.91 -0.56
C TRP A 97 2.58 12.03 -0.38
N LEU A 98 1.41 11.67 0.16
CA LEU A 98 0.31 12.60 0.41
C LEU A 98 0.29 12.97 1.89
N PHE A 99 0.48 14.25 2.19
CA PHE A 99 0.38 14.80 3.53
C PHE A 99 -0.92 15.59 3.65
N PRO A 100 -1.92 15.12 4.42
CA PRO A 100 -3.19 15.82 4.59
C PRO A 100 -3.01 17.22 5.18
N ARG A 101 -3.81 18.18 4.70
CA ARG A 101 -3.87 19.55 5.23
C ARG A 101 -5.32 19.94 5.50
N GLU A 102 -5.57 20.57 6.64
CA GLU A 102 -6.93 21.00 7.00
C GLU A 102 -7.46 22.05 6.00
N GLY A 103 -8.64 21.79 5.43
CA GLY A 103 -9.32 22.71 4.51
C GLY A 103 -8.60 22.94 3.17
N GLN A 104 -7.55 22.17 2.86
CA GLN A 104 -6.73 22.33 1.66
C GLN A 104 -6.49 20.97 0.98
N ALA A 105 -6.07 21.01 -0.28
CA ALA A 105 -5.56 19.82 -0.94
C ALA A 105 -4.36 19.24 -0.18
N ALA A 106 -4.21 17.92 -0.22
CA ALA A 106 -3.05 17.26 0.36
C ALA A 106 -1.77 17.80 -0.28
N LEU A 107 -0.73 17.99 0.54
CA LEU A 107 0.59 18.32 0.03
C LEU A 107 1.21 17.06 -0.57
N GLU A 108 1.54 17.12 -1.85
CA GLU A 108 2.22 16.04 -2.56
C GLU A 108 3.74 16.23 -2.48
N VAL A 109 4.44 15.19 -2.06
CA VAL A 109 5.90 15.14 -2.05
C VAL A 109 6.36 13.97 -2.89
N MET A 110 7.19 14.23 -3.90
CA MET A 110 7.85 13.16 -4.65
C MET A 110 9.06 12.65 -3.86
N PRO A 111 9.05 11.39 -3.38
CA PRO A 111 10.20 10.83 -2.70
C PRO A 111 11.38 10.71 -3.68
N ASN A 112 12.54 11.20 -3.27
CA ASN A 112 13.78 11.02 -4.02
C ASN A 112 14.55 9.81 -3.45
N GLY A 113 14.86 8.84 -4.29
CA GLY A 113 15.52 7.62 -3.84
C GLY A 113 16.10 6.79 -4.98
N ARG A 114 17.26 6.19 -4.73
CA ARG A 114 17.86 5.20 -5.65
C ARG A 114 17.18 3.83 -5.57
N LEU A 115 16.64 3.48 -4.40
CA LEU A 115 16.04 2.17 -4.14
C LEU A 115 14.55 2.23 -4.48
N ARG A 116 14.12 1.24 -5.28
CA ARG A 116 12.73 1.03 -5.68
C ARG A 116 12.39 -0.43 -5.43
N LEU A 117 11.41 -0.67 -4.58
CA LEU A 117 11.04 -2.01 -4.12
C LEU A 117 9.53 -2.18 -4.29
N ASP A 118 9.09 -3.36 -4.68
CA ASP A 118 7.69 -3.76 -4.87
C ASP A 118 7.26 -4.81 -3.85
N ASP A 119 8.10 -5.06 -2.85
CA ASP A 119 7.83 -5.97 -1.74
C ASP A 119 8.12 -5.22 -0.43
N LEU A 120 7.12 -5.17 0.45
CA LEU A 120 7.25 -4.53 1.76
C LEU A 120 8.13 -5.34 2.71
N ASP A 121 8.16 -6.67 2.59
CA ASP A 121 9.01 -7.52 3.43
C ASP A 121 10.49 -7.28 3.12
N ALA A 122 10.82 -6.86 1.90
CA ALA A 122 12.18 -6.45 1.52
C ALA A 122 12.60 -5.08 2.06
N ILE A 123 11.66 -4.27 2.57
CA ILE A 123 11.92 -2.96 3.18
C ILE A 123 12.18 -3.08 4.69
N ALA A 124 11.65 -4.12 5.34
CA ALA A 124 11.64 -4.33 6.79
C ALA A 124 12.96 -4.87 7.37
#